data_AF-A0A5J5ML25-F1
#
_entry.id   AF-A0A5J5ML25-F1
#
_cell.length_a   1.000
_cell.length_b   1.000
_cell.length_c   1.000
_cell.angle_alpha   90.00
_cell.angle_beta   90.00
_cell.angle_gamma   90.00
#
_symmetry.space_group_name_H-M   'P 1'
#
loop_
_entity.id
_entity.type
_entity.pdbx_description
1 polymer ?
#
loop_
_entity_poly.entity_id
_entity_poly.type
_entity_poly.pdbx_seq_one_letter_code
_entity_poly.pdbx_strand_id
1 'polypeptide(L)'
;SIASADMDFNQLEAFLTAQTKKQGGITPEQAAVISKFWKSHKTKIRESLMNQSRWDSGLRGLSWRVDGKSQSRHSAQIHAPVAIMELEIGKSGQAMYFNYNIVLKTLSIYYFCP
;
A
#
# COMPACT_ATOMS: atom_id res chain seq x y z
N SER A 1 11.19 -1.40 -9.34
CA SER A 1 10.92 -1.56 -10.79
C SER A 1 10.50 -0.20 -11.36
N ILE A 2 10.77 0.08 -12.64
CA ILE A 2 10.44 1.36 -13.32
C ILE A 2 8.97 1.74 -13.08
N ALA A 3 8.06 0.76 -13.20
CA ALA A 3 6.62 0.98 -13.05
C ALA A 3 6.17 1.34 -11.63
N SER A 4 6.73 0.67 -10.63
CA SER A 4 6.38 0.90 -9.22
C SER A 4 6.91 2.23 -8.69
N ALA A 5 7.98 2.76 -9.27
CA ALA A 5 8.55 4.06 -8.89
C ALA A 5 7.94 5.23 -9.68
N ASP A 6 7.00 4.95 -10.59
CA ASP A 6 6.36 5.93 -11.49
C ASP A 6 7.37 6.88 -12.19
N MET A 7 8.53 6.34 -12.60
CA MET A 7 9.65 7.15 -13.09
C MET A 7 9.23 8.07 -14.25
N ASP A 8 9.68 9.32 -14.20
CA ASP A 8 9.61 10.23 -15.35
C ASP A 8 10.67 9.85 -16.41
N PHE A 9 10.65 10.55 -17.54
CA PHE A 9 11.54 10.22 -18.65
C PHE A 9 13.02 10.47 -18.32
N ASN A 10 13.34 11.51 -17.56
CA ASN A 10 14.71 11.83 -17.19
C ASN A 10 15.26 10.78 -16.21
N GLN A 11 14.45 10.38 -15.25
CA GLN A 11 14.77 9.33 -14.28
C GLN A 11 14.95 7.97 -14.97
N LEU A 12 14.10 7.65 -15.95
CA LEU A 12 14.22 6.42 -16.73
C LEU A 12 15.52 6.39 -17.53
N GLU A 13 15.85 7.46 -18.26
CA GLU A 13 17.07 7.50 -19.07
C GLU A 13 18.33 7.38 -18.19
N ALA A 14 18.34 8.05 -17.04
CA ALA A 14 19.42 7.90 -16.05
C ALA A 14 19.52 6.44 -15.55
N PHE A 15 18.38 5.82 -15.24
CA PHE A 15 18.32 4.43 -14.79
C PHE A 15 18.84 3.46 -15.87
N LEU A 16 18.37 3.59 -17.12
CA LEU A 16 18.80 2.75 -18.24
C LEU A 16 20.28 2.95 -18.58
N THR A 17 20.78 4.19 -18.51
CA THR A 17 22.20 4.51 -18.69
C THR A 17 23.07 3.85 -17.62
N ALA A 18 22.58 3.77 -16.38
CA ALA A 18 23.28 3.04 -15.32
C ALA A 18 23.28 1.52 -15.59
N GLN A 19 22.19 0.97 -16.15
CA GLN A 19 22.09 -0.46 -16.46
C GLN A 19 22.97 -0.88 -17.64
N THR A 20 23.18 -0.04 -18.66
CA THR A 20 24.06 -0.36 -19.79
C THR A 20 25.54 -0.33 -19.42
N LYS A 21 25.92 0.41 -18.38
CA LYS A 21 27.29 0.48 -17.85
C LYS A 21 27.64 -0.65 -16.89
N LYS A 22 26.66 -1.41 -16.41
CA LYS A 22 26.85 -2.50 -15.44
C LYS A 22 27.35 -3.76 -16.15
N GLN A 23 28.35 -4.46 -15.60
CA GLN A 23 28.73 -5.78 -16.11
C GLN A 23 27.56 -6.77 -15.97
N GLY A 24 27.23 -7.47 -17.06
CA GLY A 24 26.04 -8.31 -17.15
C GLY A 24 24.71 -7.52 -17.18
N GLY A 25 24.79 -6.22 -17.46
CA GLY A 25 23.63 -5.35 -17.66
C GLY A 25 22.97 -5.53 -19.02
N ILE A 26 22.03 -4.64 -19.33
CA ILE A 26 21.29 -4.65 -20.60
C ILE A 26 22.07 -3.96 -21.71
N THR A 27 21.88 -4.35 -22.97
CA THR A 27 22.53 -3.68 -24.09
C THR A 27 21.87 -2.32 -24.39
N PRO A 28 22.57 -1.39 -25.08
CA PRO A 28 21.99 -0.13 -25.50
C PRO A 28 20.72 -0.28 -26.35
N GLU A 29 20.66 -1.31 -27.20
CA GLU A 29 19.50 -1.60 -28.04
C GLU A 29 18.30 -2.03 -27.18
N GLN A 30 18.54 -2.87 -26.16
CA GLN A 30 17.50 -3.27 -25.20
C GLN A 30 16.99 -2.06 -24.41
N ALA A 31 17.90 -1.18 -23.96
CA ALA A 31 17.54 0.07 -23.28
C ALA A 31 16.67 0.97 -24.17
N ALA A 32 17.00 1.11 -25.46
CA ALA A 32 16.21 1.90 -26.41
C ALA A 32 14.78 1.35 -26.60
N VAL A 33 14.63 0.02 -26.67
CA VAL A 33 13.31 -0.63 -26.75
C VAL A 33 12.51 -0.39 -25.48
N ILE A 34 13.12 -0.52 -24.30
CA ILE A 34 12.47 -0.28 -23.01
C ILE A 34 12.04 1.19 -22.89
N SER A 35 12.90 2.14 -23.30
CA SER A 35 12.60 3.57 -23.31
C SER A 35 11.39 3.88 -24.20
N LYS A 36 11.35 3.33 -25.43
CA LYS A 36 10.22 3.49 -26.35
C LYS A 36 8.92 2.87 -25.80
N PHE A 37 9.01 1.67 -25.21
CA PHE A 37 7.86 1.00 -24.60
C PHE A 37 7.28 1.81 -23.43
N TRP A 38 8.14 2.31 -22.54
CA TRP A 38 7.71 3.13 -21.40
C TRP A 38 7.05 4.43 -21.86
N LYS A 39 7.67 5.16 -22.81
CA LYS A 39 7.07 6.39 -23.38
C LYS A 39 5.67 6.15 -23.95
N SER A 40 5.49 5.05 -24.70
CA SER A 40 4.22 4.75 -25.38
C SER A 40 3.13 4.26 -24.42
N HIS A 41 3.51 3.54 -23.36
CA HIS A 41 2.55 2.77 -22.57
C HIS A 41 2.51 3.13 -21.08
N LYS A 42 3.25 4.15 -20.61
CA LYS A 42 3.31 4.55 -19.19
C LYS A 42 1.92 4.63 -18.55
N THR A 43 0.97 5.34 -19.19
CA THR A 43 -0.39 5.51 -18.65
C THR A 43 -1.12 4.18 -18.49
N LYS A 44 -1.10 3.33 -19.51
CA LYS A 44 -1.75 2.00 -19.46
C LYS A 44 -1.09 1.08 -18.43
N ILE A 45 0.24 1.13 -18.30
CA ILE A 45 0.97 0.37 -17.29
C ILE A 45 0.58 0.84 -15.89
N ARG A 46 0.54 2.16 -15.67
CA ARG A 46 0.10 2.76 -14.40
C ARG A 46 -1.34 2.37 -14.09
N GLU A 47 -2.27 2.48 -15.04
CA GLU A 47 -3.67 2.09 -14.85
C GLU A 47 -3.81 0.60 -14.55
N SER A 48 -3.10 -0.26 -15.26
CA SER A 48 -3.10 -1.71 -15.02
C SER A 48 -2.55 -2.04 -13.63
N LEU A 49 -1.42 -1.43 -13.25
CA LEU A 49 -0.84 -1.58 -11.92
C LEU A 49 -1.80 -1.08 -10.85
N MET A 50 -2.43 0.08 -11.06
CA MET A 50 -3.45 0.60 -10.15
C MET A 50 -4.64 -0.35 -10.04
N ASN A 51 -5.16 -0.90 -11.13
CA ASN A 51 -6.30 -1.81 -11.08
C ASN A 51 -5.97 -3.15 -10.40
N GLN A 52 -4.72 -3.61 -10.48
CA GLN A 52 -4.25 -4.82 -9.81
C GLN A 52 -3.88 -4.59 -8.33
N SER A 53 -3.31 -3.42 -8.02
CA SER A 53 -2.89 -3.04 -6.67
C SER A 53 -4.01 -2.35 -5.87
N ARG A 54 -5.09 -1.91 -6.53
CA ARG A 54 -6.31 -1.45 -5.87
C ARG A 54 -6.90 -2.64 -5.13
N TRP A 55 -6.86 -2.55 -3.80
CA TRP A 55 -7.86 -3.21 -3.00
C TRP A 55 -9.21 -2.71 -3.52
N ASP A 56 -10.09 -3.62 -3.92
CA ASP A 56 -11.48 -3.24 -4.19
C ASP A 56 -12.04 -2.74 -2.87
N SER A 57 -12.01 -1.42 -2.70
CA SER A 57 -12.01 -0.78 -1.39
C SER A 57 -13.43 -0.56 -0.88
N GLY A 58 -14.33 -1.49 -1.20
CA GLY A 58 -15.65 -1.54 -0.60
C GLY A 58 -15.51 -1.96 0.85
N LEU A 59 -15.88 -1.05 1.77
CA LEU A 59 -16.19 -1.43 3.14
C LEU A 59 -17.42 -2.34 3.09
N ARG A 60 -17.22 -3.63 3.34
CA ARG A 60 -18.28 -4.64 3.33
C ARG A 60 -19.01 -4.71 4.66
N GLY A 61 -18.28 -4.49 5.74
CA GLY A 61 -18.78 -4.63 7.10
C GLY A 61 -18.00 -3.74 8.05
N LEU A 62 -18.74 -3.15 9.00
CA LEU A 62 -18.20 -2.44 10.14
C LEU A 62 -18.89 -3.01 11.38
N SER A 63 -18.11 -3.55 12.30
CA SER A 63 -18.56 -3.93 13.63
C SER A 63 -17.75 -3.15 14.64
N TRP A 64 -18.37 -2.76 15.75
CA TRP A 64 -17.64 -2.15 16.85
C TRP A 64 -18.24 -2.59 18.18
N ARG A 65 -17.39 -2.63 19.20
CA ARG A 65 -17.83 -2.82 20.59
C ARG A 65 -17.05 -1.90 21.51
N VAL A 66 -17.69 -1.51 22.61
CA VAL A 66 -17.05 -0.74 23.67
C VAL A 66 -16.89 -1.63 24.88
N ASP A 67 -15.65 -1.91 25.24
CA ASP A 67 -15.28 -2.75 26.37
C ASP A 67 -14.86 -1.85 27.55
N GLY A 68 -15.34 -2.18 28.75
CA GLY A 68 -14.82 -1.63 30.01
C GLY A 68 -13.63 -2.46 30.48
N LYS A 69 -12.50 -1.83 30.86
CA LYS A 69 -11.37 -2.57 31.42
C LYS A 69 -11.73 -3.12 32.80
N SER A 70 -11.67 -4.45 32.97
CA SER A 70 -11.86 -5.08 34.28
C SER A 70 -10.66 -4.78 35.19
N GLN A 71 -10.96 -4.39 36.44
CA GLN A 71 -9.99 -3.93 37.44
C GLN A 71 -9.19 -5.12 38.00
N SER A 72 -7.85 -5.01 38.05
CA SER A 72 -7.02 -5.88 38.89
C SER A 72 -7.23 -5.50 40.36
N ARG A 73 -7.26 -6.47 41.28
CA ARG A 73 -7.60 -6.30 42.71
C ARG A 73 -6.74 -5.27 43.49
N HIS A 74 -5.71 -4.68 42.88
CA HIS A 74 -4.69 -3.86 43.54
C HIS A 74 -4.52 -2.44 42.98
N SER A 75 -5.38 -1.97 42.06
CA SER A 75 -5.25 -0.60 41.53
C SER A 75 -6.60 0.10 41.41
N ALA A 76 -6.75 1.20 42.17
CA ALA A 76 -7.89 2.08 42.07
C ALA A 76 -7.76 2.94 40.80
N GLN A 77 -8.80 2.91 39.96
CA GLN A 77 -9.04 3.81 38.82
C GLN A 77 -8.39 3.43 37.48
N ILE A 78 -9.16 2.68 36.66
CA ILE A 78 -9.13 2.84 35.20
C ILE A 78 -10.58 2.80 34.68
N HIS A 79 -11.23 3.96 34.56
CA HIS A 79 -12.56 4.14 33.94
C HIS A 79 -12.46 4.61 32.48
N ALA A 80 -11.49 4.10 31.70
CA ALA A 80 -11.38 4.47 30.30
C ALA A 80 -12.11 3.43 29.44
N PRO A 81 -13.25 3.78 28.81
CA PRO A 81 -13.89 2.89 27.84
C PRO A 81 -12.94 2.66 26.65
N VAL A 82 -12.86 1.42 26.19
CA VAL A 82 -12.06 1.03 25.02
C VAL A 82 -13.03 0.69 23.90
N ALA A 83 -12.96 1.42 22.77
CA ALA A 83 -13.68 1.03 21.57
C ALA A 83 -12.79 0.13 20.69
N ILE A 84 -13.32 -1.00 20.26
CA ILE A 84 -12.74 -1.90 19.28
C ILE A 84 -13.57 -1.77 18.01
N MET A 85 -12.92 -1.53 16.87
CA MET A 85 -13.55 -1.48 15.56
C MET A 85 -12.99 -2.59 14.67
N GLU A 86 -13.88 -3.34 14.03
CA GLU A 86 -13.58 -4.38 13.06
C GLU A 86 -14.11 -3.92 11.69
N LEU A 87 -13.22 -3.86 10.71
CA LEU A 87 -13.51 -3.42 9.35
C LEU A 87 -13.30 -4.59 8.40
N GLU A 88 -14.32 -4.93 7.62
CA GLU A 88 -14.22 -5.91 6.54
C GLU A 88 -14.08 -5.16 5.21
N ILE A 89 -12.91 -5.31 4.56
CA ILE A 89 -12.57 -4.60 3.31
C ILE A 89 -12.14 -5.64 2.27
N GLY A 90 -12.78 -5.69 1.09
CA GLY A 90 -12.29 -6.56 0.00
C GLY A 90 -13.34 -7.04 -1.01
N LYS A 91 -12.91 -7.93 -1.93
CA LYS A 91 -13.74 -8.59 -2.94
C LYS A 91 -14.41 -9.85 -2.39
N SER A 92 -15.58 -10.21 -2.92
CA SER A 92 -16.21 -11.51 -2.64
C SER A 92 -15.27 -12.68 -2.98
N GLY A 93 -14.97 -13.53 -2.01
CA GLY A 93 -14.25 -14.79 -2.22
C GLY A 93 -12.73 -14.77 -2.01
N GLN A 94 -12.13 -13.67 -1.53
CA GLN A 94 -10.72 -13.62 -1.11
C GLN A 94 -10.63 -13.01 0.29
N ALA A 95 -10.65 -13.85 1.33
CA ALA A 95 -10.52 -13.40 2.71
C ALA A 95 -9.05 -13.18 3.07
N MET A 96 -8.66 -11.95 3.37
CA MET A 96 -7.40 -11.65 4.05
C MET A 96 -7.73 -11.03 5.42
N TYR A 97 -7.39 -11.72 6.50
CA TYR A 97 -7.69 -11.29 7.85
C TYR A 97 -6.64 -10.28 8.33
N PHE A 98 -7.06 -9.05 8.61
CA PHE A 98 -6.24 -8.06 9.29
C PHE A 98 -6.69 -7.93 10.74
N ASN A 99 -5.87 -8.42 11.68
CA ASN A 99 -6.10 -8.22 13.11
C ASN A 99 -5.42 -6.92 13.54
N TYR A 100 -6.20 -5.84 13.71
CA TYR A 100 -5.73 -4.60 14.33
C TYR A 100 -6.19 -4.54 15.79
N ASN A 101 -5.24 -4.48 16.73
CA ASN A 101 -5.52 -4.03 18.10
C ASN A 101 -5.45 -2.50 18.12
N ILE A 102 -6.56 -1.83 17.82
CA ILE A 102 -6.65 -0.36 17.91
C ILE A 102 -6.98 0.02 19.35
N VAL A 103 -5.96 0.37 20.15
CA VAL A 103 -6.18 1.15 21.37
C VAL A 103 -6.20 2.61 20.93
N LEU A 104 -7.38 3.24 20.97
CA LEU A 104 -7.56 4.66 20.66
C LEU A 104 -6.85 5.55 21.69
N LYS A 105 -5.54 5.70 21.55
CA LYS A 105 -4.82 6.92 21.90
C LYS A 105 -4.24 7.46 20.60
N THR A 106 -5.01 8.37 20.00
CA THR A 106 -4.64 9.12 18.79
C THR A 106 -4.40 8.23 17.58
N LEU A 107 -5.49 7.93 16.87
CA LEU A 107 -5.42 7.38 15.52
C LEU A 107 -4.96 8.50 14.56
N SER A 108 -3.65 8.80 14.53
CA SER A 108 -3.07 9.49 13.38
C SER A 108 -2.94 8.47 12.26
N ILE A 109 -3.99 8.33 11.46
CA ILE A 109 -3.90 7.62 10.19
C ILE A 109 -3.04 8.49 9.27
N TYR A 110 -1.75 8.18 9.17
CA TYR A 110 -0.93 8.69 8.08
C TYR A 110 -1.38 7.95 6.81
N TYR A 111 -2.24 8.58 6.02
CA TYR A 111 -2.44 8.20 4.64
C TYR A 111 -1.14 8.51 3.90
N PHE A 112 -0.33 7.49 3.61
CA PHE A 112 0.72 7.60 2.61
C PHE A 112 0.14 7.14 1.27
N CYS A 113 -0.39 8.10 0.52
CA CYS A 113 -0.59 8.00 -0.92
C CYS A 113 -0.01 9.31 -1.49
N PRO A 114 0.80 9.29 -2.56
CA PRO A 114 1.56 10.46 -3.02
C PRO A 114 0.68 11.68 -3.30
#